data_AF-A0A5Q2MIR0-F1
#
_entry.id   AF-A0A5Q2MIR0-F1
#
_cell.length_a   1.000
_cell.length_b   1.000
_cell.length_c   1.000
_cell.angle_alpha   90.00
_cell.angle_beta   90.00
_cell.angle_gamma   90.00
#
_symmetry.space_group_name_H-M   'P 1'
#
loop_
_entity.id
_entity.type
_entity.pdbx_description
1 polymer ?
#
loop_
_entity_poly.entity_id
_entity_poly.type
_entity_poly.pdbx_seq_one_letter_code
_entity_poly.pdbx_strand_id
1 'polypeptide(L)'
;MSSRALHPDRGPHRPVEATPARAPRSARRTATMDSIRTDGLTGPLRLIGHSRDVVTLADGQLEVVGDSHLEARVEYLDSRRISELRSQPADRRLDGLVGASAASGFRGKILHALPDQVAQATRLHLLLDDIPVATLVSGHAVVSGGVRSVNPASDHAPPADLCSGWRSGGTIMLQIEKSGAAPIVTGPATPDLIDAGDPAAWHELPPLPPHGMRRARRLDVSVQGADVVLDSHFRDSHVDALGFEQTVHEYNVTMRLDRASLVIHEVEATTRVLPWVECPHATRSSERLLGLDVRELRPWVRAEMTGIDTCTHLNDQYRSMADAVALLDVLAAHNLD
;
A
#
# COMPACT_ATOMS: atom_id res chain seq x y z
N MET A 1 -4.90 -16.29 -27.13
CA MET A 1 -5.15 -15.81 -25.76
C MET A 1 -6.62 -15.46 -25.68
N SER A 2 -7.44 -16.27 -24.99
CA SER A 2 -8.84 -15.90 -24.76
C SER A 2 -8.85 -14.61 -23.94
N SER A 3 -9.47 -13.53 -24.44
CA SER A 3 -9.56 -12.29 -23.68
C SER A 3 -10.32 -12.60 -22.39
N ARG A 4 -9.64 -12.44 -21.26
CA ARG A 4 -10.25 -12.65 -19.94
C ARG A 4 -11.38 -11.63 -19.81
N ALA A 5 -12.63 -12.11 -19.70
CA ALA A 5 -13.78 -11.24 -19.63
C ALA A 5 -13.66 -10.36 -18.38
N LEU A 6 -13.65 -9.05 -18.57
CA LEU A 6 -13.64 -8.09 -17.48
C LEU A 6 -15.04 -8.01 -16.86
N HIS A 7 -15.13 -7.84 -15.54
CA HIS A 7 -16.41 -7.62 -14.87
C HIS A 7 -17.12 -6.38 -15.44
N PRO A 8 -18.44 -6.42 -15.69
CA PRO A 8 -19.19 -5.28 -16.21
C PRO A 8 -19.12 -4.06 -15.27
N ASP A 9 -19.27 -4.29 -13.96
CA ASP A 9 -19.26 -3.25 -12.92
C ASP A 9 -17.86 -2.93 -12.38
N ARG A 10 -16.84 -3.02 -13.22
CA ARG A 10 -15.46 -2.69 -12.83
C ARG A 10 -15.23 -1.19 -12.75
N GLY A 11 -14.28 -0.79 -11.90
CA GLY A 11 -13.79 0.60 -11.86
C GLY A 11 -12.87 0.95 -13.05
N PRO A 12 -12.17 2.09 -12.98
CA PRO A 12 -11.12 2.43 -13.94
C PRO A 12 -10.09 1.30 -14.09
N HIS A 13 -9.58 1.12 -15.32
CA HIS A 13 -8.68 0.02 -15.71
C HIS A 13 -7.49 0.57 -16.54
N ARG A 14 -6.95 1.71 -16.13
CA ARG A 14 -5.84 2.40 -16.83
C ARG A 14 -4.65 2.48 -15.89
N PRO A 15 -3.83 1.42 -15.79
CA PRO A 15 -2.64 1.42 -14.95
C PRO A 15 -1.64 2.47 -15.44
N VAL A 16 -0.72 2.89 -14.56
CA VAL A 16 0.43 3.68 -15.04
C VAL A 16 1.37 2.77 -15.83
N GLU A 17 1.87 3.26 -16.96
CA GLU A 17 2.72 2.46 -17.86
C GLU A 17 4.15 2.31 -17.32
N ALA A 18 4.65 3.31 -16.59
CA ALA A 18 5.98 3.30 -16.01
C ALA A 18 6.07 4.25 -14.81
N THR A 19 7.10 4.06 -14.00
CA THR A 19 7.44 4.99 -12.92
C THR A 19 7.98 6.30 -13.51
N PRO A 20 7.50 7.48 -13.06
CA PRO A 20 8.07 8.75 -13.49
C PRO A 20 9.56 8.88 -13.16
N ALA A 21 10.29 9.57 -14.05
CA ALA A 21 11.70 9.89 -13.83
C ALA A 21 11.91 10.65 -12.51
N ARG A 22 13.05 10.41 -11.86
CA ARG A 22 13.43 11.13 -10.64
C ARG A 22 13.74 12.59 -10.97
N ALA A 23 13.14 13.53 -10.25
CA ALA A 23 13.49 14.94 -10.38
C ALA A 23 14.87 15.23 -9.73
N PRO A 24 15.71 16.10 -10.30
CA PRO A 24 16.88 16.61 -9.58
C PRO A 24 16.48 17.26 -8.25
N ARG A 25 17.36 17.19 -7.25
CA ARG A 25 17.11 17.74 -5.90
C ARG A 25 15.84 17.16 -5.25
N SER A 26 15.66 15.84 -5.35
CA SER A 26 14.51 15.14 -4.77
C SER A 26 14.94 13.90 -4.00
N ALA A 27 14.11 13.49 -3.05
CA ALA A 27 14.24 12.23 -2.34
C ALA A 27 13.08 11.32 -2.75
N ARG A 28 13.36 10.02 -2.89
CA ARG A 28 12.36 9.00 -3.24
C ARG A 28 12.43 7.87 -2.23
N ARG A 29 11.28 7.54 -1.63
CA ARG A 29 11.07 6.25 -0.96
C ARG A 29 10.32 5.32 -1.87
N THR A 30 10.85 4.12 -2.08
CA THR A 30 10.10 3.00 -2.65
C THR A 30 9.86 1.95 -1.58
N ALA A 31 8.74 1.23 -1.68
CA ALA A 31 8.45 0.08 -0.84
C ALA A 31 7.66 -0.97 -1.61
N THR A 32 8.00 -2.23 -1.42
CA THR A 32 7.18 -3.36 -1.82
C THR A 32 6.88 -4.26 -0.64
N MET A 33 5.70 -4.88 -0.67
CA MET A 33 5.29 -5.93 0.25
C MET A 33 4.66 -7.06 -0.56
N ASP A 34 5.39 -8.15 -0.69
CA ASP A 34 4.94 -9.35 -1.38
C ASP A 34 4.21 -10.27 -0.41
N SER A 35 3.06 -10.77 -0.82
CA SER A 35 2.22 -11.73 -0.10
C SER A 35 2.27 -13.06 -0.83
N ILE A 36 2.94 -14.05 -0.23
CA ILE A 36 3.27 -15.34 -0.86
C ILE A 36 2.78 -16.50 0.00
N ARG A 37 2.31 -17.56 -0.64
CA ARG A 37 1.86 -18.81 0.00
C ARG A 37 2.58 -20.02 -0.60
N THR A 38 3.80 -20.22 -0.16
CA THR A 38 4.68 -21.30 -0.64
C THR A 38 4.17 -22.70 -0.32
N ASP A 39 3.39 -22.84 0.76
CA ASP A 39 2.91 -24.11 1.27
C ASP A 39 1.45 -24.35 0.81
N GLY A 40 1.07 -23.71 -0.30
CA GLY A 40 -0.28 -23.71 -0.87
C GLY A 40 -1.20 -22.65 -0.27
N LEU A 41 -2.33 -22.42 -0.94
CA LEU A 41 -3.30 -21.37 -0.59
C LEU A 41 -3.90 -21.48 0.82
N THR A 42 -3.89 -22.68 1.39
CA THR A 42 -4.35 -22.94 2.77
C THR A 42 -3.25 -22.81 3.82
N GLY A 43 -2.00 -22.68 3.38
CA GLY A 43 -0.85 -22.50 4.24
C GLY A 43 -0.72 -21.08 4.81
N PRO A 44 0.31 -20.87 5.65
CA PRO A 44 0.61 -19.56 6.21
C PRO A 44 0.93 -18.56 5.11
N LEU A 45 0.58 -17.30 5.37
CA LEU A 45 0.96 -16.19 4.53
C LEU A 45 2.38 -15.75 4.89
N ARG A 46 3.27 -15.68 3.91
CA ARG A 46 4.58 -15.02 4.03
C ARG A 46 4.47 -13.61 3.45
N LEU A 47 4.85 -12.62 4.25
CA LEU A 47 4.99 -11.23 3.84
C LEU A 47 6.47 -10.93 3.70
N ILE A 48 6.90 -10.45 2.53
CA ILE A 48 8.29 -10.07 2.24
C ILE A 48 8.30 -8.61 1.84
N GLY A 49 8.84 -7.76 2.72
CA GLY A 49 8.91 -6.32 2.53
C GLY A 49 10.31 -5.85 2.18
N HIS A 50 10.42 -4.90 1.27
CA HIS A 50 11.65 -4.15 0.99
C HIS A 50 11.30 -2.68 0.80
N SER A 51 11.95 -1.79 1.53
CA SER A 51 11.86 -0.35 1.32
C SER A 51 13.25 0.25 1.13
N ARG A 52 13.36 1.20 0.21
CA ARG A 52 14.60 1.91 -0.13
C ARG A 52 14.35 3.41 -0.21
N ASP A 53 15.24 4.17 0.41
CA ASP A 53 15.34 5.61 0.21
C ASP A 53 16.53 5.93 -0.69
N VAL A 54 16.30 6.79 -1.67
CA VAL A 54 17.34 7.35 -2.53
C VAL A 54 17.19 8.87 -2.60
N VAL A 55 18.28 9.55 -2.90
CA VAL A 55 18.30 10.97 -3.21
C VAL A 55 18.82 11.17 -4.63
N THR A 56 18.24 12.12 -5.34
CA THR A 56 18.70 12.56 -6.66
C THR A 56 19.34 13.93 -6.50
N LEU A 57 20.64 14.01 -6.74
CA LEU A 57 21.42 15.23 -6.62
C LEU A 57 21.05 16.24 -7.72
N ALA A 58 21.62 17.44 -7.62
CA ALA A 58 21.35 18.53 -8.57
C ALA A 58 21.79 18.21 -10.01
N ASP A 59 22.81 17.37 -10.19
CA ASP A 59 23.31 16.90 -11.48
C ASP A 59 22.58 15.64 -12.00
N GLY A 60 21.59 15.15 -11.26
CA GLY A 60 20.81 13.95 -11.58
C GLY A 60 21.41 12.64 -11.07
N GLN A 61 22.58 12.66 -10.42
CA GLN A 61 23.16 11.44 -9.83
C GLN A 61 22.26 10.90 -8.71
N LEU A 62 22.16 9.57 -8.64
CA LEU A 62 21.47 8.85 -7.57
C LEU A 62 22.45 8.50 -6.45
N GLU A 63 22.05 8.75 -5.21
CA GLU A 63 22.69 8.16 -4.03
C GLU A 63 21.67 7.35 -3.23
N VAL A 64 22.06 6.15 -2.81
CA VAL A 64 21.25 5.29 -1.95
C VAL A 64 21.45 5.73 -0.50
N VAL A 65 20.37 6.15 0.15
CA VAL A 65 20.38 6.56 1.56
C VAL A 65 20.31 5.32 2.46
N GLY A 66 19.53 4.32 2.06
CA GLY A 66 19.53 3.01 2.69
C GLY A 66 18.28 2.20 2.42
N ASP A 67 18.33 0.97 2.90
CA ASP A 67 17.30 -0.04 2.69
C ASP A 67 16.76 -0.56 4.04
N SER A 68 15.58 -1.16 4.00
CA SER A 68 15.06 -1.99 5.08
C SER A 68 14.32 -3.17 4.49
N HIS A 69 14.53 -4.34 5.07
CA HIS A 69 13.81 -5.56 4.72
C HIS A 69 12.97 -6.02 5.91
N LEU A 70 11.84 -6.63 5.61
CA LEU A 70 10.94 -7.23 6.57
C LEU A 70 10.52 -8.61 6.07
N GLU A 71 10.48 -9.60 6.96
CA GLU A 71 9.81 -10.86 6.67
C GLU A 71 8.87 -11.20 7.82
N ALA A 72 7.62 -11.50 7.50
CA ALA A 72 6.62 -11.92 8.47
C ALA A 72 5.93 -13.20 8.02
N ARG A 73 5.59 -14.07 8.97
CA ARG A 73 4.72 -15.22 8.77
C ARG A 73 3.41 -14.98 9.51
N VAL A 74 2.29 -15.17 8.83
CA VAL A 74 0.94 -14.97 9.38
C VAL A 74 0.13 -16.26 9.23
N GLU A 75 -0.42 -16.76 10.33
CA GLU A 75 -1.32 -17.90 10.37
C GLU A 75 -2.70 -17.50 9.83
N TYR A 76 -2.79 -17.38 8.51
CA TYR A 76 -3.85 -16.62 7.82
C TYR A 76 -5.26 -17.19 8.00
N LEU A 77 -5.45 -18.49 7.79
CA LEU A 77 -6.79 -19.13 7.85
C LEU A 77 -7.24 -19.45 9.28
N ASP A 78 -6.32 -19.49 10.24
CA ASP A 78 -6.62 -19.77 11.64
C ASP A 78 -6.94 -18.47 12.40
N SER A 79 -5.90 -17.76 12.83
CA SER A 79 -6.03 -16.67 13.80
C SER A 79 -5.61 -15.30 13.24
N ARG A 80 -5.08 -15.27 12.00
CA ARG A 80 -4.42 -14.11 11.39
C ARG A 80 -3.36 -13.50 12.32
N ARG A 81 -2.68 -14.34 13.09
CA ARG A 81 -1.63 -13.91 14.02
C ARG A 81 -0.27 -14.07 13.37
N ILE A 82 0.63 -13.15 13.72
CA ILE A 82 2.02 -13.20 13.29
C ILE A 82 2.71 -14.32 14.07
N SER A 83 3.21 -15.34 13.39
CA SER A 83 3.99 -16.43 14.00
C SER A 83 5.49 -16.16 13.95
N GLU A 84 5.96 -15.38 12.98
CA GLU A 84 7.36 -14.96 12.84
C GLU A 84 7.42 -13.52 12.33
N LEU A 85 8.38 -12.72 12.82
CA LEU A 85 8.63 -11.36 12.35
C LEU A 85 10.12 -11.03 12.49
N ARG A 86 10.77 -10.62 11.40
CA ARG A 86 12.18 -10.21 11.40
C ARG A 86 12.40 -9.05 10.44
N SER A 87 13.46 -8.29 10.68
CA SER A 87 13.87 -7.20 9.81
C SER A 87 15.37 -7.19 9.55
N GLN A 88 15.77 -6.47 8.51
CA GLN A 88 17.15 -6.05 8.30
C GLN A 88 17.17 -4.55 8.01
N PRO A 89 17.91 -3.73 8.78
CA PRO A 89 18.65 -4.07 10.00
C PRO A 89 17.77 -4.74 11.07
N ALA A 90 18.37 -5.62 11.88
CA ALA A 90 17.64 -6.37 12.90
C ALA A 90 17.21 -5.46 14.05
N ASP A 91 15.93 -5.53 14.43
CA ASP A 91 15.40 -4.86 15.62
C ASP A 91 14.77 -5.90 16.57
N ARG A 92 15.42 -6.14 17.72
CA ARG A 92 14.98 -7.15 18.70
C ARG A 92 13.61 -6.84 19.32
N ARG A 93 13.14 -5.59 19.24
CA ARG A 93 11.83 -5.20 19.77
C ARG A 93 10.68 -5.82 18.96
N LEU A 94 10.94 -6.31 17.75
CA LEU A 94 9.99 -7.07 16.93
C LEU A 94 9.51 -8.35 17.60
N ASP A 95 10.30 -8.94 18.51
CA ASP A 95 9.91 -10.13 19.27
C ASP A 95 8.60 -9.87 20.07
N GLY A 96 8.38 -8.64 20.54
CA GLY A 96 7.17 -8.23 21.24
C GLY A 96 5.91 -8.13 20.36
N LEU A 97 6.07 -8.20 19.04
CA LEU A 97 4.97 -8.19 18.07
C LEU A 97 4.59 -9.60 17.60
N VAL A 98 5.41 -10.61 17.89
CA VAL A 98 5.07 -12.01 17.62
C VAL A 98 3.83 -12.40 18.43
N GLY A 99 2.93 -13.10 17.76
CA GLY A 99 1.59 -13.40 18.25
C GLY A 99 0.63 -12.23 18.14
N ALA A 100 0.99 -11.04 17.66
CA ALA A 100 -0.03 -10.01 17.42
C ALA A 100 -0.99 -10.40 16.28
N SER A 101 -2.24 -9.94 16.33
CA SER A 101 -3.12 -10.04 15.16
C SER A 101 -2.60 -9.11 14.08
N ALA A 102 -2.43 -9.64 12.87
CA ALA A 102 -2.14 -8.86 11.67
C ALA A 102 -3.39 -8.13 11.16
N ALA A 103 -4.60 -8.55 11.54
CA ALA A 103 -5.85 -7.96 11.04
C ALA A 103 -6.37 -6.79 11.90
N SER A 104 -6.04 -6.75 13.18
CA SER A 104 -6.62 -5.79 14.13
C SER A 104 -5.59 -5.36 15.18
N GLY A 105 -5.59 -4.05 15.49
CA GLY A 105 -4.78 -3.47 16.58
C GLY A 105 -3.26 -3.45 16.36
N PHE A 106 -2.75 -4.04 15.26
CA PHE A 106 -1.32 -4.18 15.01
C PHE A 106 -0.56 -2.85 15.05
N ARG A 107 -1.07 -1.83 14.36
CA ARG A 107 -0.48 -0.48 14.33
C ARG A 107 -0.34 0.18 15.70
N GLY A 108 -1.28 -0.09 16.60
CA GLY A 108 -1.18 0.37 18.00
C GLY A 108 -0.06 -0.34 18.77
N LYS A 109 0.18 -1.62 18.49
CA LYS A 109 1.28 -2.37 19.08
C LYS A 109 2.64 -1.91 18.54
N ILE A 110 2.73 -1.57 17.25
CA ILE A 110 3.94 -0.95 16.67
C ILE A 110 4.26 0.34 17.43
N LEU A 111 3.29 1.23 17.61
CA LEU A 111 3.48 2.48 18.34
C LEU A 111 4.02 2.27 19.76
N HIS A 112 3.57 1.22 20.44
CA HIS A 112 4.06 0.89 21.78
C HIS A 112 5.47 0.28 21.78
N ALA A 113 5.75 -0.66 20.87
CA ALA A 113 7.00 -1.41 20.86
C ALA A 113 8.17 -0.63 20.21
N LEU A 114 7.86 0.24 19.24
CA LEU A 114 8.82 0.91 18.34
C LEU A 114 8.48 2.41 18.15
N PRO A 115 8.30 3.18 19.23
CA PRO A 115 7.83 4.57 19.13
C PRO A 115 8.76 5.48 18.32
N ASP A 116 10.07 5.23 18.39
CA ASP A 116 11.11 5.90 17.59
C ASP A 116 10.97 5.63 16.09
N GLN A 117 10.71 4.38 15.69
CA GLN A 117 10.50 4.04 14.28
C GLN A 117 9.28 4.77 13.71
N VAL A 118 8.21 4.89 14.53
CA VAL A 118 7.00 5.65 14.17
C VAL A 118 7.29 7.14 14.07
N ALA A 119 7.94 7.71 15.09
CA ALA A 119 8.23 9.15 15.17
C ALA A 119 9.18 9.61 14.04
N GLN A 120 10.14 8.78 13.68
CA GLN A 120 11.11 9.06 12.62
C GLN A 120 10.61 8.65 11.23
N ALA A 121 9.37 8.12 11.12
CA ALA A 121 8.78 7.65 9.88
C ALA A 121 9.76 6.81 9.04
N THR A 122 10.37 5.80 9.66
CA THR A 122 11.46 5.05 9.03
C THR A 122 10.95 4.12 7.92
N ARG A 123 11.87 3.66 7.06
CA ARG A 123 11.60 2.62 6.06
C ARG A 123 11.02 1.35 6.69
N LEU A 124 11.56 0.91 7.83
CA LEU A 124 11.04 -0.24 8.56
C LEU A 124 9.62 0.01 9.08
N HIS A 125 9.33 1.20 9.62
CA HIS A 125 7.99 1.55 10.05
C HIS A 125 6.98 1.46 8.90
N LEU A 126 7.34 1.90 7.70
CA LEU A 126 6.49 1.77 6.52
C LEU A 126 6.09 0.31 6.25
N LEU A 127 7.08 -0.58 6.22
CA LEU A 127 6.85 -2.02 6.00
C LEU A 127 5.98 -2.64 7.11
N LEU A 128 6.17 -2.22 8.37
CA LEU A 128 5.35 -2.68 9.48
C LEU A 128 3.92 -2.13 9.42
N ASP A 129 3.73 -0.86 9.03
CA ASP A 129 2.42 -0.23 8.88
C ASP A 129 1.62 -0.89 7.74
N ASP A 130 2.28 -1.44 6.73
CA ASP A 130 1.67 -2.14 5.59
C ASP A 130 1.19 -3.58 5.91
N ILE A 131 1.71 -4.25 6.96
CA ILE A 131 1.34 -5.64 7.30
C ILE A 131 -0.18 -5.87 7.32
N PRO A 132 -1.00 -5.02 7.99
CA PRO A 132 -2.43 -5.28 8.09
C PRO A 132 -3.16 -5.24 6.76
N VAL A 133 -2.84 -4.27 5.91
CA VAL A 133 -3.48 -4.13 4.61
C VAL A 133 -2.96 -5.19 3.63
N ALA A 134 -1.66 -5.51 3.64
CA ALA A 134 -1.12 -6.61 2.83
C ALA A 134 -1.75 -7.95 3.20
N THR A 135 -1.94 -8.19 4.50
CA THR A 135 -2.68 -9.37 5.00
C THR A 135 -4.11 -9.37 4.49
N LEU A 136 -4.85 -8.26 4.61
CA LEU A 136 -6.22 -8.14 4.11
C LEU A 136 -6.31 -8.45 2.61
N VAL A 137 -5.48 -7.78 1.82
CA VAL A 137 -5.49 -7.85 0.34
C VAL A 137 -5.08 -9.24 -0.16
N SER A 138 -4.18 -9.93 0.55
CA SER A 138 -3.77 -11.31 0.23
C SER A 138 -4.93 -12.32 0.17
N GLY A 139 -6.10 -11.98 0.72
CA GLY A 139 -7.31 -12.79 0.63
C GLY A 139 -7.83 -12.94 -0.80
N HIS A 140 -7.53 -11.98 -1.69
CA HIS A 140 -7.91 -12.06 -3.11
C HIS A 140 -7.32 -13.30 -3.78
N ALA A 141 -6.08 -13.67 -3.47
CA ALA A 141 -5.44 -14.88 -4.00
C ALA A 141 -6.13 -16.17 -3.54
N VAL A 142 -6.59 -16.20 -2.28
CA VAL A 142 -7.30 -17.35 -1.68
C VAL A 142 -8.66 -17.55 -2.36
N VAL A 143 -9.44 -16.47 -2.46
CA VAL A 143 -10.77 -16.49 -3.10
C VAL A 143 -10.66 -16.81 -4.60
N SER A 144 -9.71 -16.18 -5.30
CA SER A 144 -9.49 -16.41 -6.73
C SER A 144 -8.99 -17.82 -7.04
N GLY A 145 -8.28 -18.45 -6.09
CA GLY A 145 -7.85 -19.84 -6.17
C GLY A 145 -8.93 -20.86 -5.78
N GLY A 146 -10.16 -20.42 -5.48
CA GLY A 146 -11.28 -21.30 -5.16
C GLY A 146 -11.25 -21.90 -3.75
N VAL A 147 -10.36 -21.41 -2.87
CA VAL A 147 -10.32 -21.84 -1.47
C VAL A 147 -11.40 -21.10 -0.70
N ARG A 148 -12.36 -21.85 -0.16
CA ARG A 148 -13.33 -21.35 0.84
C ARG A 148 -12.76 -21.59 2.22
N SER A 149 -13.02 -20.69 3.18
CA SER A 149 -12.54 -20.97 4.53
C SER A 149 -13.23 -22.21 5.09
N VAL A 150 -12.48 -22.95 5.91
CA VAL A 150 -12.99 -24.12 6.62
C VAL A 150 -13.65 -23.70 7.95
N ASN A 151 -13.48 -22.44 8.36
CA ASN A 151 -14.05 -21.88 9.58
C ASN A 151 -15.12 -20.81 9.26
N PRO A 152 -16.41 -21.08 9.53
CA PRO A 152 -17.51 -20.14 9.27
C PRO A 152 -17.34 -18.77 9.93
N ALA A 153 -16.66 -18.69 11.08
CA ALA A 153 -16.39 -17.43 11.78
C ALA A 153 -15.35 -16.55 11.06
N SER A 154 -14.49 -17.15 10.22
CA SER A 154 -13.48 -16.44 9.42
C SER A 154 -13.98 -16.09 8.00
N ASP A 155 -15.09 -16.71 7.58
CA ASP A 155 -15.80 -16.48 6.31
C ASP A 155 -16.77 -15.30 6.36
N HIS A 156 -16.83 -14.56 7.48
CA HIS A 156 -17.66 -13.38 7.56
C HIS A 156 -17.14 -12.36 6.55
N ALA A 157 -17.89 -12.17 5.47
CA ALA A 157 -17.70 -11.06 4.57
C ALA A 157 -17.65 -9.77 5.41
N PRO A 158 -16.72 -8.85 5.11
CA PRO A 158 -16.70 -7.55 5.75
C PRO A 158 -18.12 -6.95 5.84
N PRO A 159 -18.44 -6.27 6.95
CA PRO A 159 -19.74 -5.63 7.08
C PRO A 159 -19.94 -4.63 5.95
N ALA A 160 -21.21 -4.43 5.59
CA ALA A 160 -21.58 -3.37 4.67
C ALA A 160 -21.07 -2.00 5.17
N ASP A 161 -20.86 -1.09 4.22
CA ASP A 161 -20.47 0.30 4.46
C ASP A 161 -19.08 0.48 5.11
N LEU A 162 -18.22 -0.55 5.04
CA LEU A 162 -16.83 -0.44 5.48
C LEU A 162 -16.03 0.60 4.68
N CYS A 163 -16.25 0.64 3.36
CA CYS A 163 -15.63 1.58 2.45
C CYS A 163 -16.48 1.74 1.18
N SER A 164 -16.09 2.66 0.28
CA SER A 164 -16.84 2.95 -0.95
C SER A 164 -17.19 1.71 -1.78
N GLY A 165 -16.27 0.73 -1.88
CA GLY A 165 -16.52 -0.52 -2.61
C GLY A 165 -17.44 -1.51 -1.87
N TRP A 166 -17.52 -1.43 -0.54
CA TRP A 166 -18.36 -2.28 0.33
C TRP A 166 -19.68 -1.62 0.69
N ARG A 167 -20.06 -0.55 -0.01
CA ARG A 167 -21.29 0.19 0.29
C ARG A 167 -22.53 -0.68 0.13
N SER A 168 -23.51 -0.46 1.00
CA SER A 168 -24.85 -1.00 0.89
C SER A 168 -25.44 -0.68 -0.48
N GLY A 169 -26.04 -1.69 -1.12
CA GLY A 169 -26.58 -1.60 -2.49
C GLY A 169 -25.53 -1.48 -3.60
N GLY A 170 -24.23 -1.57 -3.29
CA GLY A 170 -23.15 -1.62 -4.28
C GLY A 170 -22.90 -3.02 -4.83
N THR A 171 -22.05 -3.09 -5.86
CA THR A 171 -21.69 -4.31 -6.62
C THR A 171 -21.34 -5.50 -5.71
N ILE A 172 -20.45 -5.29 -4.73
CA ILE A 172 -20.05 -6.36 -3.80
C ILE A 172 -21.25 -6.88 -3.01
N MET A 173 -22.01 -5.97 -2.40
CA MET A 173 -23.11 -6.33 -1.50
C MET A 173 -24.25 -7.02 -2.26
N LEU A 174 -24.62 -6.51 -3.43
CA LEU A 174 -25.64 -7.13 -4.28
C LEU A 174 -25.25 -8.55 -4.72
N GLN A 175 -23.97 -8.78 -5.03
CA GLN A 175 -23.52 -10.12 -5.42
C GLN A 175 -23.48 -11.08 -4.23
N ILE A 176 -23.13 -10.60 -3.03
CA ILE A 176 -23.22 -11.38 -1.79
C ILE A 176 -24.66 -11.76 -1.50
N GLU A 177 -25.60 -10.82 -1.60
CA GLU A 177 -27.05 -11.09 -1.43
C GLU A 177 -27.55 -12.13 -2.43
N LYS A 178 -27.09 -12.06 -3.68
CA LYS A 178 -27.52 -12.94 -4.77
C LYS A 178 -26.93 -14.35 -4.69
N SER A 179 -25.67 -14.48 -4.29
CA SER A 179 -24.88 -15.71 -4.45
C SER A 179 -24.21 -16.24 -3.18
N GLY A 180 -24.27 -15.48 -2.08
CA GLY A 180 -23.59 -15.77 -0.83
C GLY A 180 -22.07 -15.51 -0.87
N ALA A 181 -21.55 -14.92 -1.94
CA ALA A 181 -20.12 -14.66 -2.11
C ALA A 181 -19.86 -13.31 -2.82
N ALA A 182 -18.75 -12.66 -2.48
CA ALA A 182 -18.30 -11.46 -3.19
C ALA A 182 -17.85 -11.81 -4.62
N PRO A 183 -17.99 -10.88 -5.59
CA PRO A 183 -17.50 -11.09 -6.93
C PRO A 183 -15.97 -11.12 -6.96
N ILE A 184 -15.39 -11.92 -7.86
CA ILE A 184 -13.94 -12.00 -8.04
C ILE A 184 -13.47 -10.80 -8.87
N VAL A 185 -12.46 -10.09 -8.39
CA VAL A 185 -11.87 -8.97 -9.12
C VAL A 185 -11.11 -9.46 -10.35
N THR A 186 -11.42 -8.90 -11.51
CA THR A 186 -10.65 -9.06 -12.75
C THR A 186 -9.99 -7.73 -13.08
N GLY A 187 -8.67 -7.69 -13.18
CA GLY A 187 -7.89 -6.48 -13.47
C GLY A 187 -7.31 -6.44 -14.88
N PRO A 188 -6.79 -5.28 -15.35
CA PRO A 188 -5.96 -5.23 -16.54
C PRO A 188 -4.60 -5.89 -16.28
N ALA A 189 -3.84 -6.17 -17.36
CA ALA A 189 -2.44 -6.59 -17.24
C ALA A 189 -1.63 -5.53 -16.47
N THR A 190 -0.62 -5.98 -15.72
CA THR A 190 0.23 -5.10 -14.91
C THR A 190 1.44 -4.65 -15.72
N PRO A 191 1.61 -3.34 -16.04
CA PRO A 191 2.83 -2.84 -16.66
C PRO A 191 4.02 -2.87 -15.70
N ASP A 192 5.23 -2.99 -16.22
CA ASP A 192 6.45 -2.98 -15.41
C ASP A 192 6.65 -1.62 -14.73
N LEU A 193 7.00 -1.63 -13.44
CA LEU A 193 7.31 -0.40 -12.71
C LEU A 193 8.73 0.11 -13.01
N ILE A 194 9.65 -0.79 -13.35
CA ILE A 194 11.05 -0.46 -13.64
C ILE A 194 11.17 -0.03 -15.09
N ASP A 195 11.46 1.25 -15.31
CA ASP A 195 11.86 1.75 -16.62
C ASP A 195 13.31 1.32 -16.91
N ALA A 196 13.55 0.80 -18.11
CA ALA A 196 14.90 0.44 -18.58
C ALA A 196 15.86 1.65 -18.61
N GLY A 197 15.34 2.88 -18.70
CA GLY A 197 16.10 4.12 -18.64
C GLY A 197 16.57 4.52 -17.23
N ASP A 198 15.97 3.97 -16.17
CA ASP A 198 16.34 4.24 -14.78
C ASP A 198 16.16 2.97 -13.92
N PRO A 199 17.02 1.95 -14.09
CA PRO A 199 16.90 0.69 -13.35
C PRO A 199 17.10 0.86 -11.84
N ALA A 200 17.64 2.00 -11.39
CA ALA A 200 17.80 2.34 -9.98
C ALA A 200 16.58 3.07 -9.39
N ALA A 201 15.53 3.33 -10.19
CA ALA A 201 14.29 3.98 -9.75
C ALA A 201 13.55 3.21 -8.65
N TRP A 202 13.76 1.89 -8.59
CA TRP A 202 13.25 0.97 -7.59
C TRP A 202 14.37 0.08 -7.05
N HIS A 203 14.12 -0.53 -5.90
CA HIS A 203 14.87 -1.71 -5.49
C HIS A 203 14.55 -2.92 -6.37
N GLU A 204 15.31 -4.01 -6.22
CA GLU A 204 15.08 -5.23 -6.99
C GLU A 204 13.63 -5.72 -6.80
N LEU A 205 12.96 -6.02 -7.91
CA LEU A 205 11.59 -6.52 -7.94
C LEU A 205 11.57 -7.92 -8.56
N PRO A 206 11.81 -8.99 -7.77
CA PRO A 206 11.71 -10.35 -8.28
C PRO A 206 10.31 -10.64 -8.84
N PRO A 207 10.17 -11.54 -9.83
CA PRO A 207 8.85 -11.97 -10.32
C PRO A 207 8.02 -12.58 -9.19
N LEU A 208 6.74 -12.23 -9.12
CA LEU A 208 5.81 -12.86 -8.19
C LEU A 208 5.52 -14.31 -8.61
N PRO A 209 5.45 -15.27 -7.67
CA PRO A 209 5.00 -16.61 -7.97
C PRO A 209 3.49 -16.64 -8.25
N PRO A 210 2.95 -17.73 -8.86
CA PRO A 210 1.50 -17.95 -8.95
C PRO A 210 0.81 -17.77 -7.59
N HIS A 211 -0.35 -17.10 -7.60
CA HIS A 211 -1.10 -16.67 -6.40
C HIS A 211 -0.38 -15.65 -5.50
N GLY A 212 0.78 -15.14 -5.93
CA GLY A 212 1.47 -14.04 -5.28
C GLY A 212 0.71 -12.73 -5.47
N MET A 213 0.82 -11.84 -4.48
CA MET A 213 0.37 -10.45 -4.60
C MET A 213 1.49 -9.51 -4.20
N ARG A 214 1.54 -8.33 -4.80
CA ARG A 214 2.49 -7.27 -4.45
C ARG A 214 1.75 -5.99 -4.19
N ARG A 215 2.03 -5.38 -3.04
CA ARG A 215 1.79 -3.96 -2.79
C ARG A 215 3.07 -3.22 -3.16
N ALA A 216 3.03 -2.29 -4.10
CA ALA A 216 4.13 -1.43 -4.49
C ALA A 216 3.77 0.03 -4.22
N ARG A 217 4.71 0.77 -3.62
CA ARG A 217 4.52 2.16 -3.22
C ARG A 217 5.74 3.01 -3.52
N ARG A 218 5.52 4.23 -3.98
CA ARG A 218 6.54 5.26 -4.21
C ARG A 218 6.08 6.56 -3.59
N LEU A 219 6.98 7.26 -2.90
CA LEU A 219 6.79 8.64 -2.48
C LEU A 219 8.01 9.46 -2.92
N ASP A 220 7.79 10.43 -3.79
CA ASP A 220 8.77 11.43 -4.17
C ASP A 220 8.53 12.72 -3.40
N VAL A 221 9.61 13.34 -2.95
CA VAL A 221 9.62 14.57 -2.16
C VAL A 221 10.64 15.53 -2.75
N SER A 222 10.22 16.76 -3.00
CA SER A 222 11.12 17.84 -3.42
C SER A 222 10.71 19.16 -2.77
N VAL A 223 11.65 20.09 -2.67
CA VAL A 223 11.39 21.44 -2.18
C VAL A 223 11.36 22.41 -3.36
N GLN A 224 10.31 23.21 -3.45
CA GLN A 224 10.08 24.18 -4.54
C GLN A 224 9.72 25.55 -3.95
N GLY A 225 10.74 26.35 -3.64
CA GLY A 225 10.56 27.65 -3.03
C GLY A 225 9.95 27.53 -1.63
N ALA A 226 8.74 28.05 -1.46
CA ALA A 226 7.99 27.99 -0.21
C ALA A 226 7.23 26.67 0.00
N ASP A 227 7.24 25.77 -0.98
CA ASP A 227 6.45 24.53 -0.94
C ASP A 227 7.31 23.29 -0.82
N VAL A 228 6.77 22.27 -0.14
CA VAL A 228 7.18 20.88 -0.29
C VAL A 228 6.19 20.20 -1.23
N VAL A 229 6.71 19.55 -2.27
CA VAL A 229 5.90 18.85 -3.27
C VAL A 229 6.06 17.34 -3.10
N LEU A 230 4.93 16.67 -2.93
CA LEU A 230 4.84 15.22 -2.80
C LEU A 230 4.16 14.65 -4.04
N ASP A 231 4.75 13.59 -4.62
CA ASP A 231 4.10 12.76 -5.63
C ASP A 231 4.22 11.30 -5.20
N SER A 232 3.06 10.68 -4.97
CA SER A 232 2.99 9.30 -4.55
C SER A 232 2.20 8.41 -5.51
N HIS A 233 2.66 7.18 -5.61
CA HIS A 233 2.04 6.11 -6.37
C HIS A 233 1.87 4.88 -5.47
N PHE A 234 0.75 4.20 -5.62
CA PHE A 234 0.48 2.92 -4.99
C PHE A 234 -0.19 1.98 -5.98
N ARG A 235 0.22 0.71 -5.97
CA ARG A 235 -0.36 -0.38 -6.75
C ARG A 235 -0.43 -1.66 -5.93
N ASP A 236 -1.58 -2.33 -5.95
CA ASP A 236 -1.72 -3.74 -5.57
C ASP A 236 -1.89 -4.58 -6.85
N SER A 237 -1.07 -5.62 -7.02
CA SER A 237 -1.18 -6.60 -8.12
C SER A 237 -1.31 -8.04 -7.61
N HIS A 238 -1.80 -8.93 -8.47
CA HIS A 238 -1.98 -10.35 -8.19
C HIS A 238 -1.63 -11.20 -9.41
N VAL A 239 -0.81 -12.23 -9.21
CA VAL A 239 -0.54 -13.27 -10.21
C VAL A 239 -1.53 -14.42 -10.03
N ASP A 240 -2.26 -14.78 -11.07
CA ASP A 240 -3.15 -15.94 -11.01
C ASP A 240 -2.43 -17.30 -11.09
N ALA A 241 -3.19 -18.39 -11.05
CA ALA A 241 -2.64 -19.75 -11.14
C ALA A 241 -1.86 -20.03 -12.45
N LEU A 242 -2.12 -19.27 -13.50
CA LEU A 242 -1.51 -19.43 -14.82
C LEU A 242 -0.33 -18.46 -15.03
N GLY A 243 0.02 -17.65 -14.03
CA GLY A 243 1.14 -16.71 -14.12
C GLY A 243 0.77 -15.34 -14.68
N PHE A 244 -0.52 -15.03 -14.89
CA PHE A 244 -0.92 -13.70 -15.36
C PHE A 244 -1.02 -12.71 -14.21
N GLU A 245 -0.18 -11.68 -14.23
CA GLU A 245 -0.22 -10.59 -13.26
C GLU A 245 -1.24 -9.50 -13.65
N GLN A 246 -2.23 -9.30 -12.79
CA GLN A 246 -3.25 -8.26 -12.94
C GLN A 246 -3.14 -7.18 -11.86
N THR A 247 -3.34 -5.93 -12.24
CA THR A 247 -3.46 -4.84 -11.27
C THR A 247 -4.85 -4.89 -10.63
N VAL A 248 -4.92 -4.82 -9.31
CA VAL A 248 -6.17 -4.87 -8.52
C VAL A 248 -6.58 -3.48 -8.05
N HIS A 249 -5.64 -2.73 -7.45
CA HIS A 249 -5.85 -1.36 -7.03
C HIS A 249 -4.67 -0.51 -7.48
N GLU A 250 -4.93 0.72 -7.90
CA GLU A 250 -3.88 1.66 -8.22
C GLU A 250 -4.35 3.12 -8.11
N TYR A 251 -3.57 3.91 -7.41
CA TYR A 251 -3.80 5.33 -7.17
C TYR A 251 -2.51 6.14 -7.34
N ASN A 252 -2.67 7.39 -7.74
CA ASN A 252 -1.68 8.43 -7.51
C ASN A 252 -2.23 9.43 -6.51
N VAL A 253 -1.35 10.02 -5.69
CA VAL A 253 -1.69 11.13 -4.80
C VAL A 253 -0.59 12.17 -4.87
N THR A 254 -0.94 13.40 -5.24
CA THR A 254 -0.04 14.54 -5.18
C THR A 254 -0.46 15.46 -4.03
N MET A 255 0.52 16.10 -3.39
CA MET A 255 0.28 17.10 -2.34
C MET A 255 1.26 18.25 -2.46
N ARG A 256 0.81 19.46 -2.11
CA ARG A 256 1.69 20.59 -1.80
C ARG A 256 1.51 20.99 -0.34
N LEU A 257 2.62 21.15 0.35
CA LEU A 257 2.68 21.58 1.75
C LEU A 257 3.36 22.94 1.82
N ASP A 258 2.89 23.81 2.71
CA ASP A 258 3.70 24.96 3.12
C ASP A 258 4.98 24.46 3.81
N ARG A 259 6.15 24.89 3.35
CA ARG A 259 7.44 24.36 3.84
C ARG A 259 7.68 24.64 5.32
N ALA A 260 7.22 25.78 5.83
CA ALA A 260 7.52 26.19 7.20
C ALA A 260 6.67 25.43 8.23
N SER A 261 5.39 25.21 7.91
CA SER A 261 4.40 24.58 8.80
C SER A 261 4.13 23.11 8.48
N LEU A 262 4.46 22.65 7.28
CA LEU A 262 4.10 21.36 6.69
C LEU A 262 2.57 21.13 6.59
N VAL A 263 1.81 22.22 6.55
CA VAL A 263 0.36 22.19 6.33
C VAL A 263 0.04 21.96 4.86
N ILE A 264 -0.84 20.99 4.61
CA ILE A 264 -1.33 20.63 3.27
C ILE A 264 -2.25 21.74 2.76
N HIS A 265 -1.90 22.35 1.63
CA HIS A 265 -2.75 23.37 0.99
C HIS A 265 -3.24 22.98 -0.40
N GLU A 266 -2.63 21.97 -1.03
CA GLU A 266 -3.15 21.32 -2.23
C GLU A 266 -3.03 19.81 -2.12
N VAL A 267 -4.04 19.09 -2.61
CA VAL A 267 -4.04 17.62 -2.68
C VAL A 267 -4.91 17.15 -3.84
N GLU A 268 -4.41 16.20 -4.61
CA GLU A 268 -5.18 15.50 -5.63
C GLU A 268 -4.96 14.00 -5.48
N ALA A 269 -6.05 13.23 -5.48
CA ALA A 269 -5.99 11.79 -5.65
C ALA A 269 -6.50 11.43 -7.05
N THR A 270 -5.79 10.55 -7.75
CA THR A 270 -6.16 10.09 -9.08
C THR A 270 -6.33 8.57 -9.08
N THR A 271 -7.48 8.10 -9.53
CA THR A 271 -7.76 6.67 -9.71
C THR A 271 -7.15 6.15 -10.99
N ARG A 272 -6.44 5.02 -10.95
CA ARG A 272 -5.86 4.36 -12.13
C ARG A 272 -6.53 3.03 -12.41
N VAL A 273 -6.45 2.12 -11.45
CA VAL A 273 -7.10 0.80 -11.50
C VAL A 273 -7.90 0.61 -10.23
N LEU A 274 -9.20 0.31 -10.34
CA LEU A 274 -10.03 0.00 -9.18
C LEU A 274 -10.96 -1.16 -9.46
N PRO A 275 -11.24 -2.02 -8.46
CA PRO A 275 -12.04 -3.21 -8.68
C PRO A 275 -13.46 -2.93 -9.14
N TRP A 276 -14.12 -1.92 -8.58
CA TRP A 276 -15.56 -1.71 -8.71
C TRP A 276 -15.93 -0.26 -9.05
N VAL A 277 -17.06 -0.08 -9.72
CA VAL A 277 -17.59 1.23 -10.15
C VAL A 277 -17.83 2.22 -9.01
N GLU A 278 -18.01 1.73 -7.78
CA GLU A 278 -18.22 2.56 -6.60
C GLU A 278 -16.90 3.10 -6.03
N CYS A 279 -15.79 2.39 -6.21
CA CYS A 279 -14.51 2.74 -5.60
C CYS A 279 -14.00 4.15 -5.95
N PRO A 280 -14.19 4.70 -7.17
CA PRO A 280 -13.77 6.05 -7.51
C PRO A 280 -14.37 7.16 -6.64
N HIS A 281 -15.53 6.95 -6.01
CA HIS A 281 -16.15 7.96 -5.14
C HIS A 281 -15.28 8.32 -3.92
N ALA A 282 -14.44 7.39 -3.46
CA ALA A 282 -13.53 7.59 -2.34
C ALA A 282 -12.50 8.70 -2.58
N THR A 283 -12.20 9.02 -3.83
CA THR A 283 -11.16 9.99 -4.23
C THR A 283 -11.41 11.37 -3.64
N ARG A 284 -12.68 11.78 -3.52
CA ARG A 284 -13.06 13.08 -2.93
C ARG A 284 -12.68 13.21 -1.46
N SER A 285 -12.42 12.10 -0.75
CA SER A 285 -11.94 12.17 0.62
C SER A 285 -10.58 12.87 0.77
N SER A 286 -9.80 13.02 -0.32
CA SER A 286 -8.55 13.79 -0.32
C SER A 286 -8.76 15.22 0.17
N GLU A 287 -9.87 15.87 -0.19
CA GLU A 287 -10.15 17.26 0.18
C GLU A 287 -10.19 17.47 1.69
N ARG A 288 -10.51 16.42 2.46
CA ARG A 288 -10.55 16.46 3.93
C ARG A 288 -9.15 16.55 4.56
N LEU A 289 -8.09 16.38 3.77
CA LEU A 289 -6.71 16.52 4.22
C LEU A 289 -6.21 17.97 4.19
N LEU A 290 -6.92 18.86 3.48
CA LEU A 290 -6.55 20.27 3.40
C LEU A 290 -6.56 20.93 4.78
N GLY A 291 -5.52 21.71 5.07
CA GLY A 291 -5.31 22.38 6.36
C GLY A 291 -4.72 21.48 7.45
N LEU A 292 -4.54 20.17 7.20
CA LEU A 292 -3.85 19.30 8.14
C LEU A 292 -2.33 19.44 8.01
N ASP A 293 -1.65 19.29 9.14
CA ASP A 293 -0.23 19.04 9.17
C ASP A 293 0.06 17.62 8.67
N VAL A 294 0.98 17.46 7.72
CA VAL A 294 1.33 16.15 7.15
C VAL A 294 1.76 15.13 8.22
N ARG A 295 2.32 15.59 9.35
CA ARG A 295 2.76 14.77 10.49
C ARG A 295 1.59 14.06 11.18
N GLU A 296 0.41 14.68 11.16
CA GLU A 296 -0.78 14.20 11.85
C GLU A 296 -1.64 13.26 11.00
N LEU A 297 -1.26 13.01 9.73
CA LEU A 297 -2.04 12.18 8.83
C LEU A 297 -2.28 10.76 9.37
N ARG A 298 -1.30 10.16 10.04
CA ARG A 298 -1.47 8.80 10.59
C ARG A 298 -2.56 8.71 11.66
N PRO A 299 -2.48 9.44 12.79
CA PRO A 299 -3.54 9.40 13.78
C PRO A 299 -4.87 9.92 13.23
N TRP A 300 -4.85 10.98 12.42
CA TRP A 300 -6.06 11.59 11.87
C TRP A 300 -6.80 10.66 10.89
N VAL A 301 -6.11 10.05 9.91
CA VAL A 301 -6.73 9.12 8.95
C VAL A 301 -7.33 7.92 9.68
N ARG A 302 -6.68 7.42 10.73
CA ARG A 302 -7.22 6.30 11.53
C ARG A 302 -8.54 6.68 12.21
N ALA A 303 -8.66 7.90 12.70
CA ALA A 303 -9.83 8.37 13.43
C ALA A 303 -10.97 8.77 12.48
N GLU A 304 -10.65 9.49 11.42
CA GLU A 304 -11.63 10.25 10.64
C GLU A 304 -12.00 9.59 9.31
N MET A 305 -11.09 8.83 8.69
CA MET A 305 -11.34 8.25 7.37
C MET A 305 -11.97 6.86 7.50
N THR A 306 -13.27 6.86 7.82
CA THR A 306 -14.08 5.64 7.91
C THR A 306 -15.32 5.75 7.03
N GLY A 307 -15.92 4.60 6.69
CA GLY A 307 -17.17 4.55 5.95
C GLY A 307 -17.04 4.72 4.44
N ILE A 308 -18.20 4.87 3.79
CA ILE A 308 -18.35 4.79 2.33
C ILE A 308 -17.77 5.97 1.56
N ASP A 309 -17.50 7.10 2.20
CA ASP A 309 -16.94 8.27 1.53
C ASP A 309 -15.43 8.14 1.27
N THR A 310 -14.83 7.02 1.69
CA THR A 310 -13.40 6.75 1.51
C THR A 310 -13.11 5.28 1.20
N CYS A 311 -11.83 4.91 1.08
CA CYS A 311 -11.35 3.57 0.75
C CYS A 311 -10.20 3.16 1.66
N THR A 312 -10.22 1.92 2.16
CA THR A 312 -9.12 1.35 2.97
C THR A 312 -7.75 1.50 2.30
N HIS A 313 -7.66 1.28 0.99
CA HIS A 313 -6.41 1.36 0.23
C HIS A 313 -5.94 2.81 0.07
N LEU A 314 -6.87 3.75 -0.18
CA LEU A 314 -6.54 5.16 -0.33
C LEU A 314 -6.17 5.81 1.01
N ASN A 315 -6.83 5.38 2.10
CA ASN A 315 -6.47 5.78 3.46
C ASN A 315 -5.05 5.37 3.82
N ASP A 316 -4.68 4.16 3.46
CA ASP A 316 -3.31 3.66 3.66
C ASP A 316 -2.28 4.53 2.92
N GLN A 317 -2.61 4.91 1.68
CA GLN A 317 -1.82 5.82 0.90
C GLN A 317 -1.69 7.20 1.59
N TYR A 318 -2.78 7.79 2.09
CA TYR A 318 -2.73 9.07 2.82
C TYR A 318 -1.89 9.00 4.09
N ARG A 319 -2.03 7.94 4.89
CA ARG A 319 -1.21 7.72 6.10
C ARG A 319 0.27 7.77 5.77
N SER A 320 0.64 7.19 4.63
CA SER A 320 2.02 7.07 4.23
C SER A 320 2.66 8.36 3.71
N MET A 321 1.85 9.35 3.33
CA MET A 321 2.36 10.68 2.95
C MET A 321 3.08 11.36 4.12
N ALA A 322 2.78 10.97 5.36
CA ALA A 322 3.53 11.39 6.54
C ALA A 322 4.99 10.91 6.54
N ASP A 323 5.41 10.01 5.65
CA ASP A 323 6.84 9.69 5.45
C ASP A 323 7.64 10.84 4.83
N ALA A 324 6.95 11.87 4.30
CA ALA A 324 7.59 13.04 3.74
C ALA A 324 8.57 13.70 4.71
N VAL A 325 8.31 13.67 6.01
CA VAL A 325 9.20 14.26 7.02
C VAL A 325 10.58 13.60 7.06
N ALA A 326 10.64 12.27 6.97
CA ALA A 326 11.90 11.55 6.94
C ALA A 326 12.68 11.85 5.65
N LEU A 327 11.97 12.05 4.53
CA LEU A 327 12.58 12.38 3.25
C LEU A 327 13.03 13.85 3.17
N LEU A 328 12.36 14.77 3.88
CA LEU A 328 12.84 16.14 4.06
C LEU A 328 14.14 16.18 4.87
N ASP A 329 14.26 15.38 5.93
CA ASP A 329 15.51 15.26 6.69
C ASP A 329 16.67 14.75 5.81
N VAL A 330 16.38 13.80 4.90
CA VAL A 330 17.34 13.34 3.89
C VAL A 330 17.76 14.49 2.97
N LEU A 331 16.81 15.26 2.44
CA LEU A 331 17.13 16.40 1.57
C LEU A 331 18.00 17.44 2.28
N ALA A 332 17.65 17.79 3.52
CA ALA A 332 18.42 18.73 4.34
C ALA A 332 19.84 18.22 4.61
N ALA A 333 20.01 16.93 4.90
CA ALA A 333 21.33 16.32 5.12
C ALA A 333 22.24 16.38 3.86
N HIS A 334 21.66 16.47 2.66
CA HIS A 334 22.39 16.61 1.40
C HIS A 334 22.48 18.07 0.91
N ASN A 335 22.00 19.04 1.69
CA ASN A 335 21.90 20.46 1.29
C ASN A 335 21.08 20.67 0.00
N LEU A 336 19.99 19.90 -0.12
CA LEU A 336 19.09 19.92 -1.29
C LEU A 336 17.72 20.52 -1.00
N ASP A 337 17.50 21.00 0.23
CA ASP A 337 16.30 21.74 0.61
C ASP A 337 16.27 23.17 0.02
#